data_AF-A0A3D4MEP6-F1
#
_entry.id   AF-A0A3D4MEP6-F1
#
_cell.length_a   1.000
_cell.length_b   1.000
_cell.length_c   1.000
_cell.angle_alpha   90.00
_cell.angle_beta   90.00
_cell.angle_gamma   90.00
#
_symmetry.space_group_name_H-M   'P 1'
#
loop_
_entity.id
_entity.type
_entity.pdbx_description
1 polymer ?
#
loop_
_entity_poly.entity_id
_entity_poly.type
_entity_poly.pdbx_seq_one_letter_code
_entity_poly.pdbx_strand_id
1 'polypeptide(L)'
;MATNGASNGTGGGPVNGNDKTLSPAFNDINADAQPDLLSAAEFTAACDAMARDYLDGKVSQQTPSLLYITGLPGAGKSTFAAAAKAKKPELQDAAHINFDDLRVYHPRYAQHVQKDSVNAAARIDKAVETLIGWLGEEAARRKVNVILDDAAMGQDITKLILAPFRDGGYDISAVVVAVPSVVARQSVHLRFEENFAAARQGQDVIPRWVNRSEERRVGEE
;
A
#
# COMPACT_ATOMS: atom_id res chain seq x y z
N MET A 1 -43.20 41.09 20.35
CA MET A 1 -44.00 40.09 19.61
C MET A 1 -43.21 39.65 18.40
N ALA A 2 -42.88 38.34 18.34
CA ALA A 2 -42.50 37.51 17.17
C ALA A 2 -41.36 37.97 16.21
N THR A 3 -40.47 37.14 15.65
CA THR A 3 -40.01 35.76 15.83
C THR A 3 -38.82 35.58 14.86
N ASN A 4 -37.85 34.75 15.26
CA ASN A 4 -36.76 34.05 14.54
C ASN A 4 -36.63 34.13 13.01
N GLY A 5 -35.36 34.22 12.57
CA GLY A 5 -34.87 33.75 11.28
C GLY A 5 -33.37 33.42 11.35
N ALA A 6 -33.04 32.21 11.79
CA ALA A 6 -31.70 31.66 11.71
C ALA A 6 -31.44 31.13 10.30
N SER A 7 -30.33 31.51 9.67
CA SER A 7 -29.83 30.86 8.45
C SER A 7 -28.42 30.35 8.69
N ASN A 8 -28.31 29.01 8.74
CA ASN A 8 -27.07 28.25 8.70
C ASN A 8 -26.30 28.56 7.40
N GLY A 9 -25.15 29.23 7.52
CA GLY A 9 -24.14 29.27 6.46
C GLY A 9 -23.23 28.07 6.61
N THR A 10 -23.43 27.04 5.80
CA THR A 10 -22.51 25.90 5.67
C THR A 10 -21.15 26.41 5.17
N GLY A 11 -20.10 26.11 5.93
CA GLY A 11 -18.72 26.48 5.60
C GLY A 11 -18.28 25.91 4.26
N GLY A 12 -18.04 26.80 3.30
CA GLY A 12 -17.28 26.48 2.10
C GLY A 12 -15.82 26.30 2.49
N GLY A 13 -15.33 25.06 2.41
CA GLY A 13 -13.89 24.77 2.44
C GLY A 13 -13.19 25.33 1.19
N PRO A 14 -11.86 25.48 1.20
CA PRO A 14 -11.13 26.16 0.15
C PRO A 14 -11.19 25.35 -1.16
N VAL A 15 -11.67 25.99 -2.22
CA VAL A 15 -11.62 25.49 -3.60
C VAL A 15 -10.46 26.15 -4.33
N ASN A 16 -9.49 25.34 -4.79
CA ASN A 16 -8.47 25.81 -5.72
C ASN A 16 -8.92 25.53 -7.16
N GLY A 17 -9.07 26.60 -7.93
CA GLY A 17 -9.65 26.59 -9.28
C GLY A 17 -8.70 26.01 -10.32
N ASN A 18 -8.89 24.73 -10.65
CA ASN A 18 -8.78 24.15 -12.00
C ASN A 18 -8.86 22.60 -12.04
N ASP A 19 -9.22 21.92 -10.95
CA ASP A 19 -9.55 20.51 -11.04
C ASP A 19 -10.89 20.34 -11.76
N LYS A 20 -10.84 20.10 -13.08
CA LYS A 20 -11.89 19.32 -13.71
C LYS A 20 -11.95 18.04 -12.89
N THR A 21 -13.09 17.79 -12.23
CA THR A 21 -13.36 16.49 -11.62
C THR A 21 -12.94 15.43 -12.62
N LEU A 22 -12.02 14.55 -12.19
CA LEU A 22 -11.71 13.36 -12.97
C LEU A 22 -13.03 12.71 -13.35
N SER A 23 -13.08 12.06 -14.51
CA SER A 23 -14.31 11.38 -14.91
C SER A 23 -14.75 10.47 -13.74
N PRO A 24 -16.06 10.23 -13.52
CA PRO A 24 -16.51 9.48 -12.36
C PRO A 24 -15.83 8.11 -12.18
N ALA A 25 -15.26 7.55 -13.26
CA ALA A 25 -14.47 6.32 -13.24
C ALA A 25 -13.12 6.43 -12.52
N PHE A 26 -12.52 7.63 -12.44
CA PHE A 26 -11.19 7.88 -11.85
C PHE A 26 -11.26 8.78 -10.61
N ASN A 27 -12.41 8.84 -9.92
CA ASN A 27 -12.60 9.69 -8.75
C ASN A 27 -12.54 8.87 -7.45
N ASP A 28 -11.35 8.86 -6.83
CA ASP A 28 -11.01 8.15 -5.59
C ASP A 28 -11.71 8.72 -4.35
N ILE A 29 -12.07 10.01 -4.37
CA ILE A 29 -12.77 10.70 -3.28
C ILE A 29 -14.03 9.95 -2.80
N ASN A 30 -14.77 9.34 -3.72
CA ASN A 30 -15.99 8.60 -3.35
C ASN A 30 -15.70 7.23 -2.73
N ALA A 31 -14.59 6.59 -3.11
CA ALA A 31 -14.20 5.30 -2.56
C ALA A 31 -13.69 5.44 -1.12
N ASP A 32 -12.94 6.51 -0.84
CA ASP A 32 -12.45 6.83 0.50
C ASP A 32 -13.57 7.23 1.47
N ALA A 33 -14.68 7.77 0.95
CA ALA A 33 -15.81 8.21 1.77
C ALA A 33 -16.57 7.05 2.44
N GLN A 34 -16.46 5.83 1.91
CA GLN A 34 -17.11 4.63 2.46
C GLN A 34 -16.16 3.42 2.41
N PRO A 35 -15.15 3.38 3.30
CA PRO A 35 -14.18 2.30 3.31
C PRO A 35 -14.85 0.98 3.70
N ASP A 36 -14.50 -0.09 2.99
CA ASP A 36 -14.85 -1.45 3.35
C ASP A 36 -13.83 -1.97 4.35
N LEU A 37 -14.24 -2.03 5.61
CA LEU A 37 -13.40 -2.47 6.73
C LEU A 37 -13.57 -3.96 6.99
N LEU A 38 -12.54 -4.56 7.59
CA LEU A 38 -12.60 -5.93 8.08
C LEU A 38 -13.39 -5.99 9.39
N SER A 39 -14.28 -6.97 9.51
CA SER A 39 -14.77 -7.41 10.82
C SER A 39 -13.63 -8.06 11.62
N ALA A 40 -13.81 -8.22 12.93
CA ALA A 40 -12.78 -8.86 13.77
C ALA A 40 -12.44 -10.28 13.31
N ALA A 41 -13.43 -11.06 12.88
CA ALA A 41 -13.22 -12.42 12.39
C ALA A 41 -12.45 -12.44 11.07
N GLU A 42 -12.75 -11.51 10.16
CA GLU A 42 -12.05 -11.39 8.88
C GLU A 42 -10.62 -10.90 9.07
N PHE A 43 -10.39 -9.96 10.00
CA PHE A 43 -9.06 -9.51 10.37
C PHE A 43 -8.22 -10.67 10.91
N THR A 44 -8.75 -11.45 11.87
CA THR A 44 -8.04 -12.62 12.39
C THR A 44 -7.72 -13.64 11.29
N ALA A 45 -8.69 -13.95 10.42
CA ALA A 45 -8.46 -14.88 9.31
C ALA A 45 -7.39 -14.38 8.33
N ALA A 46 -7.37 -13.08 8.03
CA ALA A 46 -6.35 -12.45 7.20
C ALA A 46 -4.97 -12.50 7.86
N CYS A 47 -4.88 -12.23 9.16
CA CYS A 47 -3.66 -12.34 9.95
C CYS A 47 -3.09 -13.76 9.92
N ASP A 48 -3.93 -14.77 10.18
CA ASP A 48 -3.53 -16.18 10.13
C ASP A 48 -3.01 -16.57 8.74
N ALA A 49 -3.64 -16.07 7.68
CA ALA A 49 -3.19 -16.31 6.31
C ALA A 49 -1.85 -15.63 6.01
N MET A 50 -1.69 -14.35 6.37
CA MET A 50 -0.42 -13.65 6.17
C MET A 50 0.72 -14.27 6.99
N ALA A 51 0.47 -14.73 8.22
CA ALA A 51 1.48 -15.46 8.99
C ALA A 51 1.96 -16.71 8.25
N ARG A 52 1.02 -17.52 7.71
CA ARG A 52 1.37 -18.69 6.93
C ARG A 52 2.18 -18.36 5.68
N ASP A 53 1.77 -17.33 4.95
CA ASP A 53 2.34 -17.04 3.63
C ASP A 53 3.68 -16.30 3.71
N TYR A 54 3.87 -15.45 4.73
CA TYR A 54 5.06 -14.59 4.85
C TYR A 54 6.04 -15.03 5.94
N LEU A 55 5.58 -15.65 7.03
CA LEU A 55 6.36 -15.81 8.25
C LEU A 55 6.61 -17.26 8.66
N ASP A 56 5.70 -18.18 8.34
CA ASP A 56 5.87 -19.58 8.70
C ASP A 56 7.05 -20.20 7.93
N GLY A 57 7.85 -21.01 8.62
CA GLY A 57 9.08 -21.59 8.09
C GLY A 57 10.29 -20.64 8.05
N LYS A 58 10.10 -19.34 8.33
CA LYS A 58 11.21 -18.39 8.42
C LYS A 58 12.04 -18.58 9.69
N VAL A 59 13.36 -18.44 9.56
CA VAL A 59 14.28 -18.64 10.69
C VAL A 59 14.41 -17.37 11.52
N SER A 60 14.14 -17.48 12.81
CA SER A 60 14.37 -16.41 13.79
C SER A 60 15.85 -16.10 13.94
N GLN A 61 16.21 -14.81 13.98
CA GLN A 61 17.59 -14.33 14.05
C GLN A 61 17.89 -13.68 15.40
N GLN A 62 19.14 -13.76 15.84
CA GLN A 62 19.61 -13.02 17.03
C GLN A 62 19.67 -11.52 16.75
N THR A 63 20.18 -11.15 15.57
CA THR A 63 20.23 -9.78 15.05
C THR A 63 19.56 -9.77 13.68
N PRO A 64 18.23 -9.61 13.61
CA PRO A 64 17.50 -9.66 12.34
C PRO A 64 17.80 -8.44 11.46
N SER A 65 17.73 -8.61 10.15
CA SER A 65 17.95 -7.55 9.16
C SER A 65 16.65 -7.08 8.55
N LEU A 66 16.52 -5.77 8.37
CA LEU A 66 15.46 -5.15 7.57
C LEU A 66 16.10 -4.42 6.39
N LEU A 67 15.67 -4.77 5.18
CA LEU A 67 15.89 -3.94 4.00
C LEU A 67 14.60 -3.20 3.68
N TYR A 68 14.57 -1.90 3.97
CA TYR A 68 13.49 -1.00 3.59
C TYR A 68 13.72 -0.47 2.16
N ILE A 69 12.76 -0.65 1.26
CA ILE A 69 12.82 -0.13 -0.11
C ILE A 69 11.64 0.78 -0.34
N THR A 70 11.93 2.01 -0.75
CA THR A 70 10.91 3.05 -0.94
C THR A 70 11.14 3.83 -2.23
N GLY A 71 10.09 4.46 -2.71
CA GLY A 71 10.07 5.23 -3.95
C GLY A 71 8.68 5.27 -4.55
N LEU A 72 8.51 6.11 -5.56
CA LEU A 72 7.22 6.27 -6.25
C LEU A 72 6.68 4.91 -6.76
N PRO A 73 5.35 4.73 -6.81
CA PRO A 73 4.74 3.70 -7.64
C PRO A 73 5.32 3.75 -9.06
N GLY A 74 5.68 2.59 -9.62
CA GLY A 74 6.32 2.52 -10.95
C GLY A 74 7.82 2.84 -11.00
N ALA A 75 8.47 3.19 -9.88
CA ALA A 75 9.91 3.51 -9.87
C ALA A 75 10.86 2.29 -10.08
N GLY A 76 10.33 1.07 -10.11
CA GLY A 76 11.14 -0.15 -10.31
C GLY A 76 11.72 -0.76 -9.02
N LYS A 77 11.10 -0.50 -7.86
CA LYS A 77 11.53 -1.02 -6.54
C LYS A 77 11.74 -2.54 -6.52
N SER A 78 10.86 -3.30 -7.16
CA SER A 78 10.92 -4.77 -7.20
C SER A 78 12.23 -5.31 -7.78
N THR A 79 12.85 -4.60 -8.73
CA THR A 79 14.17 -4.95 -9.27
C THR A 79 15.26 -4.89 -8.20
N PHE A 80 15.19 -3.92 -7.29
CA PHE A 80 16.13 -3.79 -6.18
C PHE A 80 15.90 -4.85 -5.11
N ALA A 81 14.63 -5.17 -4.79
CA ALA A 81 14.29 -6.26 -3.88
C ALA A 81 14.84 -7.61 -4.39
N ALA A 82 14.61 -7.91 -5.67
CA ALA A 82 15.12 -9.13 -6.29
C ALA A 82 16.65 -9.18 -6.32
N ALA A 83 17.31 -8.07 -6.67
CA ALA A 83 18.77 -7.99 -6.67
C ALA A 83 19.36 -8.14 -5.26
N ALA A 84 18.69 -7.61 -4.23
CA ALA A 84 19.11 -7.76 -2.85
C ALA A 84 19.01 -9.22 -2.40
N LYS A 85 17.87 -9.89 -2.64
CA LYS A 85 17.71 -11.33 -2.36
C LYS A 85 18.78 -12.17 -3.06
N ALA A 86 19.12 -11.85 -4.30
CA ALA A 86 20.13 -12.59 -5.06
C ALA A 86 21.57 -12.39 -4.53
N LYS A 87 21.89 -11.21 -3.99
CA LYS A 87 23.25 -10.85 -3.57
C LYS A 87 23.54 -11.02 -2.09
N LYS A 88 22.51 -11.03 -1.25
CA LYS A 88 22.62 -11.07 0.22
C LYS A 88 22.04 -12.38 0.75
N PRO A 89 22.89 -13.37 1.13
CA PRO A 89 22.43 -14.67 1.62
C PRO A 89 21.44 -14.57 2.78
N GLU A 90 21.63 -13.62 3.69
CA GLU A 90 20.77 -13.36 4.83
C GLU A 90 19.35 -12.93 4.44
N LEU A 91 19.17 -12.35 3.24
CA LEU A 91 17.86 -11.93 2.73
C LEU A 91 17.17 -12.98 1.84
N GLN A 92 17.82 -14.11 1.54
CA GLN A 92 17.20 -15.17 0.73
C GLN A 92 15.96 -15.77 1.42
N ASP A 93 16.02 -15.92 2.74
CA ASP A 93 14.89 -16.38 3.55
C ASP A 93 14.07 -15.22 4.16
N ALA A 94 14.30 -13.97 3.74
CA ALA A 94 13.54 -12.85 4.30
C ALA A 94 12.05 -12.91 3.91
N ALA A 95 11.19 -12.49 4.84
CA ALA A 95 9.81 -12.16 4.55
C ALA A 95 9.78 -10.89 3.68
N HIS A 96 9.30 -10.99 2.44
CA HIS A 96 9.25 -9.85 1.52
C HIS A 96 7.85 -9.28 1.50
N ILE A 97 7.64 -8.21 2.26
CA ILE A 97 6.35 -7.55 2.48
C ILE A 97 6.25 -6.37 1.51
N ASN A 98 5.45 -6.53 0.47
CA ASN A 98 5.01 -5.44 -0.38
C ASN A 98 3.56 -5.10 -0.01
N PHE A 99 3.32 -3.85 0.40
CA PHE A 99 2.01 -3.42 0.89
C PHE A 99 0.90 -3.57 -0.15
N ASP A 100 1.23 -3.39 -1.44
CA ASP A 100 0.24 -3.53 -2.50
C ASP A 100 -0.27 -4.97 -2.65
N ASP A 101 0.55 -5.95 -2.26
CA ASP A 101 0.22 -7.37 -2.40
C ASP A 101 -0.66 -7.84 -1.23
N LEU A 102 -0.68 -7.11 -0.11
CA LEU A 102 -1.51 -7.46 1.06
C LEU A 102 -3.02 -7.23 0.82
N ARG A 103 -3.39 -6.51 -0.25
CA ARG A 103 -4.79 -6.28 -0.63
C ARG A 103 -5.58 -7.57 -0.87
N VAL A 104 -4.90 -8.63 -1.31
CA VAL A 104 -5.54 -9.94 -1.58
C VAL A 104 -6.12 -10.61 -0.33
N TYR A 105 -5.65 -10.22 0.87
CA TYR A 105 -6.16 -10.74 2.14
C TYR A 105 -7.47 -10.08 2.57
N HIS A 106 -7.93 -9.04 1.88
CA HIS A 106 -9.27 -8.52 2.09
C HIS A 106 -10.30 -9.39 1.34
N PRO A 107 -11.30 -10.00 2.02
CA PRO A 107 -12.16 -11.05 1.47
C PRO A 107 -13.01 -10.59 0.28
N ARG A 108 -13.25 -9.28 0.17
CA ARG A 108 -14.03 -8.66 -0.92
C ARG A 108 -13.17 -7.96 -1.98
N TYR A 109 -11.83 -8.02 -1.91
CA TYR A 109 -10.98 -7.27 -2.84
C TYR A 109 -11.21 -7.66 -4.30
N ALA A 110 -11.26 -8.96 -4.60
CA ALA A 110 -11.55 -9.44 -5.95
C ALA A 110 -12.90 -8.95 -6.48
N GLN A 111 -13.93 -8.89 -5.61
CA GLN A 111 -15.24 -8.36 -5.97
C GLN A 111 -15.18 -6.85 -6.28
N HIS A 112 -14.41 -6.09 -5.50
CA HIS A 112 -14.21 -4.66 -5.77
C HIS A 112 -13.51 -4.45 -7.10
N VAL A 113 -12.46 -5.22 -7.39
CA VAL A 113 -11.73 -5.16 -8.67
C VAL A 113 -12.66 -5.47 -9.85
N GLN A 114 -13.51 -6.48 -9.74
CA GLN A 114 -14.47 -6.83 -10.79
C GLN A 114 -15.50 -5.74 -11.05
N LYS A 115 -15.94 -5.04 -9.99
CA LYS A 115 -16.95 -3.98 -10.09
C LYS A 115 -16.35 -2.66 -10.58
N ASP A 116 -15.18 -2.32 -10.07
CA ASP A 116 -14.48 -1.06 -10.31
C ASP A 116 -12.97 -1.25 -10.05
N SER A 117 -12.24 -1.70 -11.06
CA SER A 117 -10.80 -1.96 -10.95
C SER A 117 -9.97 -0.69 -10.74
N VAL A 118 -10.55 0.50 -10.93
CA VAL A 118 -9.87 1.78 -10.74
C VAL A 118 -9.90 2.17 -9.27
N ASN A 119 -11.05 2.04 -8.62
CA ASN A 119 -11.24 2.50 -7.23
C ASN A 119 -11.21 1.37 -6.18
N ALA A 120 -10.99 0.12 -6.59
CA ALA A 120 -10.99 -1.03 -5.69
C ALA A 120 -9.97 -0.94 -4.55
N ALA A 121 -8.78 -0.40 -4.82
CA ALA A 121 -7.71 -0.22 -3.82
C ALA A 121 -8.13 0.79 -2.74
N ALA A 122 -8.50 2.00 -3.15
CA ALA A 122 -8.97 3.07 -2.28
C ALA A 122 -10.09 2.61 -1.33
N ARG A 123 -11.01 1.78 -1.82
CA ARG A 123 -12.11 1.24 -1.01
C ARG A 123 -11.66 0.41 0.19
N ILE A 124 -10.50 -0.24 0.13
CA ILE A 124 -10.00 -1.15 1.18
C ILE A 124 -8.71 -0.68 1.86
N ASP A 125 -8.07 0.40 1.41
CA ASP A 125 -6.72 0.77 1.87
C ASP A 125 -6.67 0.93 3.39
N LYS A 126 -7.71 1.52 4.01
CA LYS A 126 -7.81 1.62 5.48
C LYS A 126 -7.84 0.27 6.20
N ALA A 127 -8.43 -0.75 5.59
CA ALA A 127 -8.40 -2.11 6.12
C ALA A 127 -7.02 -2.77 5.92
N VAL A 128 -6.35 -2.46 4.82
CA VAL A 128 -5.03 -3.00 4.50
C VAL A 128 -3.95 -2.35 5.37
N GLU A 129 -4.10 -1.08 5.74
CA GLU A 129 -3.23 -0.39 6.72
C GLU A 129 -3.14 -1.15 8.06
N THR A 130 -4.26 -1.69 8.56
CA THR A 130 -4.26 -2.46 9.81
C THR A 130 -3.54 -3.81 9.64
N LEU A 131 -3.67 -4.43 8.46
CA LEU A 131 -2.96 -5.65 8.12
C LEU A 131 -1.44 -5.42 7.99
N ILE A 132 -1.03 -4.30 7.39
CA ILE A 132 0.38 -3.87 7.29
C ILE A 132 0.99 -3.73 8.69
N GLY A 133 0.30 -3.00 9.58
CA GLY A 133 0.73 -2.80 10.96
C GLY A 133 0.92 -4.13 11.69
N TRP A 134 -0.11 -4.99 11.65
CA TRP A 134 -0.04 -6.30 12.29
C TRP A 134 1.09 -7.18 11.74
N LEU A 135 1.26 -7.25 10.41
CA LEU A 135 2.27 -8.10 9.80
C LEU A 135 3.69 -7.61 10.14
N GLY A 136 3.91 -6.29 10.17
CA GLY A 136 5.18 -5.70 10.59
C GLY A 136 5.51 -6.02 12.05
N GLU A 137 4.54 -5.85 12.96
CA GLU A 137 4.68 -6.19 14.38
C GLU A 137 4.95 -7.68 14.59
N GLU A 138 4.23 -8.55 13.90
CA GLU A 138 4.38 -10.00 14.03
C GLU A 138 5.72 -10.49 13.45
N ALA A 139 6.18 -9.92 12.34
CA ALA A 139 7.50 -10.20 11.78
C ALA A 139 8.61 -9.79 12.76
N ALA A 140 8.50 -8.59 13.35
CA ALA A 140 9.44 -8.09 14.35
C ALA A 140 9.44 -8.96 15.61
N ARG A 141 8.26 -9.37 16.10
CA ARG A 141 8.10 -10.26 17.25
C ARG A 141 8.76 -11.62 17.02
N ARG A 142 8.63 -12.18 15.82
CA ARG A 142 9.27 -13.45 15.43
C ARG A 142 10.78 -13.31 15.13
N LYS A 143 11.29 -12.07 15.03
CA LYS A 143 12.68 -11.74 14.69
C LYS A 143 13.15 -12.36 13.38
N VAL A 144 12.29 -12.36 12.36
CA VAL A 144 12.66 -12.86 11.02
C VAL A 144 13.30 -11.73 10.20
N ASN A 145 14.15 -12.07 9.23
CA ASN A 145 14.66 -11.07 8.28
C ASN A 145 13.52 -10.57 7.39
N VAL A 146 13.53 -9.28 7.05
CA VAL A 146 12.44 -8.63 6.31
C VAL A 146 12.99 -7.79 5.16
N ILE A 147 12.29 -7.86 4.02
CA ILE A 147 12.36 -6.84 2.97
C ILE A 147 10.99 -6.16 2.96
N LEU A 148 10.95 -4.84 3.17
CA LEU A 148 9.71 -4.07 3.24
C LEU A 148 9.68 -3.04 2.10
N ASP A 149 8.67 -3.15 1.24
CA ASP A 149 8.48 -2.29 0.07
C ASP A 149 7.25 -1.39 0.25
N ASP A 150 7.45 -0.07 0.19
CA ASP A 150 6.35 0.92 0.25
C ASP A 150 6.35 1.91 -0.93
N ALA A 151 5.37 2.82 -0.92
CA ALA A 151 5.18 3.85 -1.95
C ALA A 151 5.66 5.25 -1.53
N ALA A 152 6.70 5.36 -0.68
CA ALA A 152 7.22 6.64 -0.18
C ALA A 152 6.13 7.52 0.44
N MET A 153 5.53 7.04 1.53
CA MET A 153 4.31 7.61 2.12
C MET A 153 4.52 8.86 2.99
N GLY A 154 5.75 9.37 3.07
CA GLY A 154 6.13 10.52 3.91
C GLY A 154 6.73 10.11 5.26
N GLN A 155 7.44 11.06 5.89
CA GLN A 155 8.34 10.75 7.02
C GLN A 155 7.63 10.16 8.23
N ASP A 156 6.45 10.66 8.58
CA ASP A 156 5.74 10.22 9.78
C ASP A 156 5.19 8.80 9.62
N ILE A 157 4.67 8.48 8.43
CA ILE A 157 4.24 7.12 8.10
C ILE A 157 5.45 6.18 8.07
N THR A 158 6.56 6.58 7.46
CA THR A 158 7.80 5.78 7.47
C THR A 158 8.27 5.50 8.90
N LYS A 159 8.26 6.49 9.81
CA LYS A 159 8.63 6.28 11.22
C LYS A 159 7.71 5.27 11.91
N LEU A 160 6.41 5.36 11.67
CA LEU A 160 5.42 4.44 12.26
C LEU A 160 5.66 3.00 11.80
N ILE A 161 5.84 2.82 10.49
CA ILE A 161 6.03 1.51 9.86
C ILE A 161 7.35 0.85 10.28
N LEU A 162 8.41 1.64 10.44
CA LEU A 162 9.73 1.13 10.83
C LEU A 162 9.88 0.95 12.36
N ALA A 163 8.96 1.48 13.16
CA ALA A 163 9.06 1.45 14.62
C ALA A 163 9.18 0.02 15.20
N PRO A 164 8.37 -0.98 14.79
CA PRO A 164 8.48 -2.34 15.34
C PRO A 164 9.88 -2.96 15.12
N PHE A 165 10.50 -2.66 13.98
CA PHE A 165 11.82 -3.17 13.63
C PHE A 165 12.94 -2.45 14.38
N ARG A 166 12.85 -1.12 14.48
CA ARG A 166 13.79 -0.32 15.28
C ARG A 166 13.76 -0.78 16.73
N ASP A 167 12.58 -0.91 17.30
CA ASP A 167 12.38 -1.28 18.70
C ASP A 167 12.72 -2.77 18.94
N GLY A 168 12.60 -3.60 17.90
CA GLY A 168 13.05 -4.99 17.86
C GLY A 168 14.56 -5.19 17.69
N GLY A 169 15.36 -4.11 17.56
CA GLY A 169 16.82 -4.17 17.44
C GLY A 169 17.32 -4.65 16.09
N TYR A 170 16.56 -4.42 15.03
CA TYR A 170 16.94 -4.80 13.66
C TYR A 170 18.15 -4.01 13.16
N ASP A 171 18.99 -4.64 12.35
CA ASP A 171 19.90 -3.94 11.46
C ASP A 171 19.13 -3.43 10.23
N ILE A 172 18.90 -2.12 10.17
CA ILE A 172 18.03 -1.50 9.17
C ILE A 172 18.87 -0.83 8.09
N SER A 173 18.73 -1.33 6.87
CA SER A 173 19.25 -0.71 5.65
C SER A 173 18.11 -0.16 4.80
N ALA A 174 18.34 0.93 4.08
CA ALA A 174 17.33 1.54 3.21
C ALA A 174 17.82 1.69 1.76
N VAL A 175 16.92 1.50 0.80
CA VAL A 175 17.10 1.80 -0.63
C VAL A 175 15.99 2.75 -1.06
N VAL A 176 16.36 3.96 -1.45
CA VAL A 176 15.43 4.94 -2.02
C VAL A 176 15.59 4.93 -3.53
N VAL A 177 14.54 4.54 -4.24
CA VAL A 177 14.53 4.49 -5.71
C VAL A 177 13.90 5.76 -6.25
N ALA A 178 14.73 6.59 -6.88
CA ALA A 178 14.31 7.85 -7.47
C ALA A 178 14.36 7.78 -9.00
N VAL A 179 13.26 8.17 -9.64
CA VAL A 179 13.14 8.33 -11.10
C VAL A 179 12.32 9.61 -11.37
N PRO A 180 12.39 10.20 -12.58
CA PRO A 180 11.51 11.30 -12.94
C PRO A 180 10.03 10.89 -12.76
N SER A 181 9.22 11.74 -12.14
CA SER A 181 7.81 11.43 -11.83
C SER A 181 6.97 11.09 -13.07
N VAL A 182 7.30 11.67 -14.22
CA VAL A 182 6.67 11.32 -15.51
C VAL A 182 6.95 9.87 -15.93
N VAL A 183 8.16 9.36 -15.66
CA VAL A 183 8.53 7.97 -15.97
C VAL A 183 7.80 7.03 -15.04
N ALA A 184 7.80 7.31 -13.73
CA ALA A 184 7.07 6.53 -12.74
C ALA A 184 5.58 6.38 -13.09
N ARG A 185 4.91 7.50 -13.42
CA ARG A 185 3.49 7.51 -13.83
C ARG A 185 3.25 6.71 -15.11
N GLN A 186 4.11 6.88 -16.12
CA GLN A 186 3.99 6.10 -17.35
C GLN A 186 4.10 4.60 -17.09
N SER A 187 5.04 4.17 -16.24
CA SER A 187 5.21 2.76 -15.87
C SER A 187 4.00 2.19 -15.14
N VAL A 188 3.36 2.97 -14.26
CA VAL A 188 2.13 2.58 -13.58
C VAL A 188 0.98 2.36 -14.56
N HIS A 189 0.76 3.32 -15.47
CA HIS A 189 -0.30 3.20 -16.48
C HIS A 189 -0.09 2.01 -17.40
N LEU A 190 1.14 1.81 -17.89
CA LEU A 190 1.48 0.67 -18.73
C LEU A 190 1.19 -0.66 -18.01
N ARG A 191 1.64 -0.80 -16.75
CA ARG A 191 1.36 -1.98 -15.93
C ARG A 191 -0.14 -2.23 -15.76
N PHE A 192 -0.93 -1.17 -15.55
CA PHE A 192 -2.38 -1.29 -15.45
C PHE A 192 -2.98 -1.80 -16.76
N GLU A 193 -2.64 -1.20 -17.89
CA GLU A 193 -3.14 -1.58 -19.22
C GLU A 193 -2.79 -3.03 -19.56
N GLU A 194 -1.55 -3.44 -19.32
CA GLU A 194 -1.06 -4.81 -19.52
C GLU A 194 -1.83 -5.82 -18.66
N ASN A 195 -1.92 -5.58 -17.35
CA ASN A 195 -2.65 -6.45 -16.43
C ASN A 195 -4.15 -6.49 -16.77
N PHE A 196 -4.73 -5.38 -17.18
CA PHE A 196 -6.14 -5.30 -17.54
C PHE A 196 -6.44 -6.12 -18.80
N ALA A 197 -5.58 -6.00 -19.83
CA ALA A 197 -5.68 -6.81 -21.03
C ALA A 197 -5.51 -8.32 -20.74
N ALA A 198 -4.52 -8.68 -19.91
CA ALA A 198 -4.27 -10.05 -19.50
C ALA A 198 -5.43 -10.65 -18.68
N ALA A 199 -5.98 -9.91 -17.72
CA ALA A 199 -7.14 -10.32 -16.94
C ALA A 199 -8.36 -10.60 -17.84
N ARG A 200 -8.59 -9.77 -18.86
CA ARG A 200 -9.66 -9.98 -19.86
C ARG A 200 -9.46 -11.22 -20.73
N GLN A 201 -8.23 -11.72 -20.81
CA GLN A 201 -7.89 -12.97 -21.48
C GLN A 201 -7.95 -14.18 -20.53
N GLY A 202 -8.40 -13.99 -19.28
CA GLY A 202 -8.55 -15.05 -18.29
C GLY A 202 -7.27 -15.40 -17.53
N GLN A 203 -6.22 -14.57 -17.62
CA GLN A 203 -5.03 -14.74 -16.78
C GLN A 203 -5.34 -14.33 -15.34
N ASP A 204 -4.72 -15.02 -14.38
CA ASP A 204 -4.83 -14.73 -12.96
C ASP A 204 -3.94 -13.53 -12.57
N VAL A 205 -4.35 -12.35 -13.03
CA VAL A 205 -3.69 -11.08 -12.74
C VAL A 205 -4.71 -10.03 -12.36
N ILE A 206 -4.38 -9.23 -11.34
CA ILE A 206 -5.22 -8.13 -10.87
C ILE A 206 -4.72 -6.82 -11.51
N PRO A 207 -5.53 -6.15 -12.35
CA PRO A 207 -5.21 -4.79 -12.79
C PRO A 207 -5.26 -3.85 -11.59
N ARG A 208 -4.19 -3.09 -11.40
CA ARG A 208 -4.03 -2.16 -10.27
C ARG A 208 -3.83 -0.75 -10.78
N TRP A 209 -4.86 0.07 -10.64
CA TRP A 209 -4.76 1.51 -10.83
C TRP A 209 -4.06 2.13 -9.62
N VAL A 210 -3.38 3.25 -9.83
CA VAL A 210 -2.79 4.08 -8.77
C VAL A 210 -3.37 5.47 -8.95
N ASN A 211 -3.92 6.04 -7.90
CA ASN A 211 -4.62 7.31 -8.01
C ASN A 211 -3.64 8.49 -8.08
N ARG A 212 -4.07 9.58 -8.72
CA ARG A 212 -3.24 10.78 -8.92
C ARG A 212 -2.72 11.39 -7.61
N SER A 213 -3.48 11.24 -6.54
CA SER A 213 -3.12 11.62 -5.17
C SER A 213 -1.89 10.85 -4.68
N GLU A 214 -1.81 9.55 -4.97
CA GLU A 214 -0.68 8.67 -4.64
C GLU A 214 0.54 8.92 -5.56
N GLU A 215 0.30 9.30 -6.83
CA GLU A 215 1.37 9.64 -7.78
C GLU A 215 2.14 10.92 -7.42
N ARG A 216 1.50 11.85 -6.69
CA ARG A 216 2.02 13.20 -6.41
C ARG A 216 2.63 13.36 -5.02
N ARG A 217 2.51 12.36 -4.16
CA ARG A 217 2.78 12.46 -2.71
C ARG A 217 4.25 12.77 -2.34
N VAL A 218 5.18 12.73 -3.30
CA VAL A 218 6.65 12.83 -3.08
C VAL A 218 7.25 14.16 -3.57
N GLY A 219 6.45 15.22 -3.79
CA GLY A 219 7.00 16.45 -4.41
C GLY A 219 6.41 17.79 -4.00
N GLU A 220 5.58 17.87 -2.97
CA GLU A 220 4.91 19.13 -2.56
C GLU A 220 5.11 19.49 -1.06
N GLU A 221 6.20 19.04 -0.44
CA GLU A 221 6.74 19.64 0.79
C GLU A 221 7.86 20.64 0.47
#